data_AF-A0A9E7B847-F1
#
_entry.id   AF-A0A9E7B847-F1
#
_cell.length_a   1.000
_cell.length_b   1.000
_cell.length_c   1.000
_cell.angle_alpha   90.00
_cell.angle_beta   90.00
_cell.angle_gamma   90.00
#
_symmetry.space_group_name_H-M   'P 1'
#
loop_
_entity.id
_entity.type
_entity.pdbx_description
1 polymer ?
#
loop_
_entity_poly.entity_id
_entity_poly.type
_entity_poly.pdbx_seq_one_letter_code
_entity_poly.pdbx_strand_id
1 'polypeptide(L)'
;MNQQAERSPLLVMGVGNTLRGDDGFGVAVLDEVGHRAVPCNVDLLDAGTSIIDLMEELNGRRKVVVIDAVRGGQAPGTLYRFSPEDVKAEAVPADSLHQVGLLDTLR
;
A
#
# COMPACT_ATOMS: atom_id res chain seq x y z
N MET A 1 4.40 29.84 -5.94
CA MET A 1 3.98 29.78 -4.52
C MET A 1 3.35 28.40 -4.32
N ASN A 2 4.17 27.36 -4.18
CA ASN A 2 3.66 26.00 -4.03
C ASN A 2 3.28 25.79 -2.57
N GLN A 3 1.99 25.88 -2.29
CA GLN A 3 1.41 25.36 -1.06
C GLN A 3 1.41 23.84 -1.20
N GLN A 4 2.53 23.18 -0.89
CA GLN A 4 2.47 21.76 -0.56
C GLN A 4 1.64 21.67 0.72
N ALA A 5 0.42 21.14 0.61
CA ALA A 5 -0.37 20.77 1.79
C ALA A 5 0.54 19.91 2.69
N GLU A 6 0.58 20.21 3.99
CA GLU A 6 1.37 19.42 4.95
C GLU A 6 0.89 17.96 4.88
N ARG A 7 1.70 17.09 4.27
CA ARG A 7 1.39 15.66 4.16
C ARG A 7 1.44 15.01 5.53
N SER A 8 0.50 14.11 5.79
CA SER A 8 0.49 13.37 7.04
C SER A 8 1.75 12.51 7.20
N PRO A 9 2.29 12.38 8.41
CA PRO A 9 3.47 11.55 8.67
C PRO A 9 3.20 10.05 8.47
N LEU A 10 1.93 9.63 8.43
CA LEU A 10 1.50 8.26 8.15
C LEU A 10 0.72 8.22 6.84
N LEU A 11 1.00 7.21 6.01
CA LEU A 11 0.22 6.88 4.83
C LEU A 11 -0.28 5.44 4.92
N VAL A 12 -1.55 5.24 4.62
CA VAL A 12 -2.12 3.93 4.32
C VAL A 12 -2.47 3.91 2.84
N MET A 13 -1.94 2.93 2.14
CA MET A 13 -2.05 2.79 0.70
C MET A 13 -2.75 1.49 0.36
N GLY A 14 -3.86 1.60 -0.38
CA GLY A 14 -4.51 0.46 -1.01
C GLY A 14 -3.90 0.25 -2.40
N VAL A 15 -3.50 -0.97 -2.69
CA VAL A 15 -2.98 -1.41 -3.99
C VAL A 15 -3.92 -2.47 -4.53
N GLY A 16 -4.08 -2.49 -5.85
CA GLY A 16 -4.77 -3.58 -6.52
C GLY A 16 -5.60 -3.15 -7.70
N ASN A 17 -6.23 -4.12 -8.34
CA ASN A 17 -7.13 -3.90 -9.47
C ASN A 17 -8.54 -4.35 -9.12
N THR A 18 -9.44 -3.38 -8.91
CA THR A 18 -10.86 -3.62 -8.57
C THR A 18 -11.62 -4.40 -9.65
N LEU A 19 -11.12 -4.43 -10.89
CA LEU A 19 -11.70 -5.21 -11.98
C LEU A 19 -11.30 -6.70 -11.96
N ARG A 20 -10.40 -7.11 -11.05
CA ARG A 20 -9.82 -8.46 -10.98
C ARG A 20 -10.17 -9.21 -9.69
N GLY A 21 -11.41 -9.12 -9.24
CA GLY A 21 -11.91 -9.90 -8.10
C GLY A 21 -11.12 -9.61 -6.82
N ASP A 22 -10.54 -10.64 -6.21
CA ASP A 22 -9.77 -10.54 -4.95
C ASP A 22 -8.55 -9.61 -5.05
N ASP A 23 -8.06 -9.32 -6.26
CA ASP A 23 -6.99 -8.35 -6.53
C ASP A 23 -7.41 -6.92 -6.13
N GLY A 24 -8.72 -6.65 -5.99
CA GLY A 24 -9.26 -5.38 -5.52
C GLY A 24 -9.28 -5.22 -3.99
N PHE A 25 -8.76 -6.20 -3.25
CA PHE A 25 -8.83 -6.22 -1.78
C PHE A 25 -8.22 -4.97 -1.14
N GLY A 26 -7.04 -4.52 -1.58
CA GLY A 26 -6.38 -3.35 -0.99
C GLY A 26 -7.22 -2.07 -1.08
N VAL A 27 -7.84 -1.85 -2.24
CA VAL A 27 -8.75 -0.71 -2.47
C VAL A 27 -10.01 -0.84 -1.64
N ALA A 28 -10.62 -2.03 -1.58
CA ALA A 28 -11.82 -2.27 -0.78
C ALA A 28 -11.59 -2.05 0.72
N VAL A 29 -10.43 -2.45 1.24
CA VAL A 29 -10.05 -2.17 2.64
C VAL A 29 -9.87 -0.68 2.87
N LEU A 30 -9.26 0.04 1.93
CA LEU A 30 -9.05 1.48 2.06
C LEU A 30 -10.37 2.24 2.10
N ASP A 31 -11.33 1.86 1.25
CA ASP A 31 -12.68 2.43 1.22
C ASP A 31 -13.41 2.22 2.56
N GLU A 32 -13.36 1.00 3.11
CA GLU A 32 -13.93 0.70 4.42
C GLU A 32 -13.25 1.46 5.57
N VAL A 33 -11.93 1.69 5.49
CA VAL A 33 -11.20 2.53 6.46
C VAL A 33 -11.61 4.00 6.34
N GLY A 34 -11.82 4.50 5.11
CA GLY A 34 -12.25 5.88 4.84
C GLY A 34 -13.63 6.20 5.39
N HIS A 35 -14.52 5.20 5.52
CA HIS A 35 -15.83 5.35 6.17
C HIS A 35 -15.76 5.47 7.70
N ARG A 36 -14.58 5.33 8.30
CA ARG A 36 -14.35 5.41 9.76
C ARG A 36 -13.69 6.73 10.14
N ALA A 37 -13.64 7.02 11.44
CA ALA A 37 -12.88 8.17 11.95
C ALA A 37 -11.36 7.92 11.80
N VAL A 38 -10.77 8.47 10.74
CA VAL A 38 -9.32 8.42 10.48
C VAL A 38 -8.64 9.57 11.24
N PRO A 39 -7.54 9.31 11.98
CA PRO A 39 -6.79 10.36 12.65
C PRO A 39 -6.24 11.40 11.65
N CYS A 40 -6.18 12.67 12.07
CA CYS A 40 -5.70 13.78 11.23
C CYS A 40 -4.24 13.67 10.76
N ASN A 41 -3.46 12.76 11.34
CA ASN A 41 -2.08 12.51 10.99
C ASN A 41 -1.89 11.27 10.10
N VAL A 42 -2.96 10.80 9.44
CA VAL A 42 -2.98 9.66 8.53
C VAL A 42 -3.63 10.09 7.21
N ASP A 43 -2.90 9.93 6.11
CA ASP A 43 -3.48 10.02 4.77
C ASP A 43 -3.85 8.63 4.26
N LEU A 44 -4.92 8.56 3.47
CA LEU A 44 -5.34 7.38 2.73
C LEU A 44 -5.11 7.62 1.24
N LEU A 45 -4.53 6.65 0.53
CA LEU A 45 -4.26 6.74 -0.90
C LEU A 45 -4.63 5.44 -1.60
N ASP A 46 -5.52 5.54 -2.59
CA ASP A 46 -5.72 4.48 -3.57
C ASP A 46 -4.65 4.62 -4.65
N ALA A 47 -3.69 3.70 -4.67
CA ALA A 47 -2.61 3.68 -5.64
C ALA A 47 -2.96 2.88 -6.91
N GLY A 48 -4.08 2.16 -6.91
CA GLY A 48 -4.47 1.24 -7.97
C GLY A 48 -3.30 0.33 -8.39
N THR A 49 -2.89 0.45 -9.66
CA THR A 49 -1.76 -0.28 -10.25
C THR A 49 -0.65 0.65 -10.78
N SER A 50 -0.70 1.95 -10.49
CA SER A 50 0.20 2.94 -11.13
C SER A 50 1.33 3.37 -10.19
N ILE A 51 2.57 3.25 -10.69
CA ILE A 51 3.80 3.48 -9.91
C ILE A 51 4.35 4.91 -10.00
N ILE A 52 3.96 5.66 -11.02
CA ILE A 52 4.71 6.86 -11.47
C ILE A 52 4.61 8.01 -10.45
N ASP A 53 3.57 8.03 -9.62
CA ASP A 53 3.36 9.11 -8.62
C ASP A 53 3.70 8.67 -7.17
N LEU A 54 4.17 7.44 -6.98
CA LEU A 54 4.37 6.87 -5.64
C LEU A 54 5.50 7.55 -4.88
N MET A 55 6.60 7.87 -5.55
CA MET A 55 7.79 8.47 -4.92
C MET A 55 7.50 9.82 -4.26
N GLU A 56 6.73 10.67 -4.93
CA GLU A 56 6.36 11.97 -4.38
C GLU A 56 5.43 11.82 -3.18
N GLU A 57 4.54 10.83 -3.21
CA GLU A 57 3.66 10.51 -2.10
C GLU A 57 4.45 9.97 -0.92
N LEU A 58 5.43 9.10 -1.10
CA LEU A 58 6.23 8.54 0.01
C LEU A 58 7.14 9.60 0.67
N ASN A 59 7.49 10.66 -0.04
CA ASN A 59 8.46 11.66 0.43
C ASN A 59 7.98 12.42 1.68
N GLY A 60 8.81 12.42 2.71
CA GLY A 60 8.56 13.10 4.00
C GLY A 60 7.68 12.31 4.97
N ARG A 61 7.21 11.12 4.59
CA ARG A 61 6.39 10.27 5.46
C ARG A 61 7.27 9.47 6.41
N ARG A 62 6.86 9.37 7.67
CA ARG A 62 7.56 8.60 8.71
C ARG A 62 7.23 7.11 8.64
N LYS A 63 6.03 6.77 8.18
CA LYS A 63 5.57 5.38 8.09
C LYS A 63 4.55 5.22 6.98
N VAL A 64 4.68 4.12 6.25
CA VAL A 64 3.78 3.74 5.16
C VAL A 64 3.27 2.33 5.45
N VAL A 65 1.97 2.13 5.27
CA VAL A 65 1.30 0.83 5.35
C VAL A 65 0.73 0.56 3.97
N VAL A 66 1.10 -0.57 3.38
CA VAL A 66 0.60 -0.98 2.07
C VAL A 66 -0.29 -2.20 2.24
N ILE A 67 -1.45 -2.16 1.60
CA ILE A 67 -2.46 -3.21 1.65
C ILE A 67 -2.63 -3.72 0.22
N ASP A 68 -2.33 -4.99 0.02
CA ASP A 68 -2.37 -5.64 -1.29
C ASP A 68 -2.81 -7.10 -1.15
N ALA A 69 -3.37 -7.66 -2.22
CA ALA A 69 -3.70 -9.07 -2.32
C ALA A 69 -2.46 -9.87 -2.74
N VAL A 70 -2.12 -10.93 -1.99
CA VAL A 70 -0.93 -11.76 -2.25
C VAL A 70 -1.29 -13.22 -2.48
N ARG A 71 -0.53 -13.89 -3.35
CA ARG A 71 -0.53 -15.36 -3.44
C ARG A 71 0.42 -15.94 -2.40
N GLY A 72 -0.02 -16.01 -1.14
CA GLY A 72 0.80 -16.46 -0.01
C GLY A 72 0.84 -17.97 0.24
N GLY A 73 0.15 -18.77 -0.57
CA GLY A 73 0.17 -20.24 -0.49
C GLY A 73 -0.65 -20.86 0.65
N GLN A 74 -1.19 -20.08 1.60
CA GLN A 74 -2.17 -20.55 2.59
C GLN A 74 -3.62 -20.39 2.07
N ALA A 75 -4.59 -20.76 2.91
CA ALA A 75 -6.01 -20.66 2.58
C ALA A 75 -6.43 -19.22 2.20
N PRO A 76 -7.39 -19.05 1.26
CA PRO A 76 -7.94 -17.74 0.91
C PRO A 76 -8.43 -16.96 2.13
N GLY A 77 -8.17 -15.65 2.16
CA GLY A 77 -8.49 -14.77 3.29
C GLY A 77 -7.47 -14.79 4.44
N THR A 78 -6.41 -15.59 4.35
CA THR A 78 -5.29 -15.54 5.31
C THR A 78 -4.60 -14.17 5.22
N LEU A 79 -4.45 -13.50 6.37
CA LEU A 79 -3.74 -12.24 6.46
C LEU A 79 -2.25 -12.47 6.68
N TYR A 80 -1.43 -11.76 5.90
CA TYR A 80 0.02 -11.73 6.04
C TYR A 80 0.45 -10.33 6.48
N ARG A 81 1.55 -10.26 7.21
CA ARG A 81 2.18 -9.01 7.57
C ARG A 81 3.67 -9.13 7.35
N PHE A 82 4.20 -8.23 6.53
CA PHE A 82 5.61 -8.15 6.22
C PHE A 82 6.17 -6.84 6.76
N SER A 83 7.33 -6.92 7.37
CA SER A 83 8.18 -5.78 7.67
C SER A 83 9.16 -5.52 6.51
N PRO A 84 9.80 -4.34 6.46
CA PRO A 84 10.86 -4.09 5.49
C PRO A 84 12.02 -5.09 5.57
N GLU A 85 12.22 -5.75 6.71
CA GLU A 85 13.26 -6.76 6.92
C GLU A 85 12.90 -8.07 6.21
N ASP A 86 11.62 -8.45 6.24
CA ASP A 86 11.10 -9.66 5.58
C ASP A 86 11.18 -9.55 4.04
N VAL A 87 10.97 -8.33 3.54
CA VAL A 87 11.14 -7.99 2.12
C VAL A 87 12.58 -8.21 1.66
N LYS A 88 13.57 -7.74 2.43
CA LYS A 88 14.99 -7.90 2.11
C LYS A 88 15.45 -9.36 2.15
N ALA A 89 14.76 -10.19 2.92
CA ALA A 89 14.99 -11.62 3.01
C ALA A 89 14.28 -12.44 1.91
N GLU A 90 13.67 -11.78 0.91
CA GLU A 90 12.91 -12.42 -0.18
C GLU A 90 11.74 -13.30 0.31
N ALA A 91 11.27 -13.06 1.54
CA ALA A 91 10.20 -13.84 2.15
C ALA A 91 8.80 -13.43 1.68
N VAL A 92 8.70 -12.45 0.77
CA VAL A 92 7.46 -11.91 0.25
C VAL A 92 7.17 -12.47 -1.15
N PRO A 93 5.95 -12.99 -1.43
CA PRO A 93 5.62 -13.50 -2.76
C PRO A 93 5.87 -12.45 -3.86
N ALA A 94 6.64 -12.84 -4.88
CA ALA A 94 7.09 -11.94 -5.94
C ALA A 94 5.93 -11.27 -6.71
N ASP A 95 4.78 -11.94 -6.78
CA ASP A 95 3.66 -11.63 -7.67
C ASP A 95 2.80 -10.42 -7.26
N SER A 96 3.00 -9.92 -6.03
CA SER A 96 2.16 -8.85 -5.44
C SER A 96 2.89 -7.50 -5.48
N LEU A 97 4.01 -7.35 -4.76
CA LEU A 97 4.67 -6.05 -4.64
C LEU A 97 5.42 -5.58 -5.90
N HIS A 98 5.75 -6.49 -6.84
CA HIS A 98 6.32 -6.10 -8.14
C HIS A 98 5.29 -5.47 -9.08
N GLN A 99 3.98 -5.71 -8.89
CA GLN A 99 2.96 -5.06 -9.72
C GLN A 99 2.91 -3.54 -9.49
N VAL A 100 3.39 -3.09 -8.32
CA VAL A 100 3.52 -1.68 -7.94
C VAL A 100 4.97 -1.22 -7.92
N GLY A 101 5.96 -2.07 -8.27
CA GLY A 101 7.41 -1.82 -8.20
C GLY A 101 7.91 -1.11 -6.92
N LEU A 102 7.15 -1.25 -5.83
CA LEU A 102 7.40 -0.56 -4.56
C LEU A 102 8.67 -1.09 -3.89
N LEU A 103 8.99 -2.38 -4.07
CA LEU A 103 10.20 -2.97 -3.51
C LEU A 103 11.48 -2.37 -4.11
N ASP A 104 11.45 -2.04 -5.40
CA ASP A 104 12.59 -1.41 -6.08
C ASP A 104 12.76 0.05 -5.66
N THR A 105 11.67 0.69 -5.24
CA THR A 105 11.61 2.09 -4.77
C THR A 105 12.17 2.26 -3.34
N LEU A 106 12.08 1.21 -2.51
CA LEU A 106 12.52 1.22 -1.10
C LEU A 106 13.98 0.79 -0.88
N ARG A 107 14.71 0.45 -1.96
CA ARG A 107 16.15 0.13 -1.92
C ARG A 107 17.00 1.40 -1.89
#